data_AF-A0A354SBU4-F1
#
_entry.id   AF-A0A354SBU4-F1
#
_cell.length_a   1.000
_cell.length_b   1.000
_cell.length_c   1.000
_cell.angle_alpha   90.00
_cell.angle_beta   90.00
_cell.angle_gamma   90.00
#
_symmetry.space_group_name_H-M   'P 1'
#
loop_
_entity.id
_entity.type
_entity.pdbx_description
1 polymer ?
#
loop_
_entity_poly.entity_id
_entity_poly.type
_entity_poly.pdbx_seq_one_letter_code
_entity_poly.pdbx_strand_id
1 'polypeptide(L)'
;MTAPKISYAQNGEDIRVWRAFRELPVTGLTYVDVGANEPWHLSITASLYELGWRGLLIEADPEHAEQLRIHRPQDTVVECAAAQSDGELVFHRVPGTGLGSLESVEAQEAAARGFQTTTIHVPARALSGILDEVQLPHIHFMSIDVEGAEASVLAGLDLRRHRPWVLCVESVLPGTSTRSHSAWEPQVLEAGYAFVSFDGVNSWYVALEHGELSEAVAIPFNAIDAGADGWVPVDNAMRIQRANRADIRRAWQRELLLHDIYNEVPVAEYEKQIGELRGALTQVEGSRAWTIARKAGKAARIGQFKLRQGLAHLPGPVRTSLVRHRHLKHVII
;
A
#
# COMPACT_ATOMS: atom_id res chain seq x y z
N MET A 1 1.29 -19.67 16.03
CA MET A 1 2.07 -19.66 14.77
C MET A 1 2.44 -18.23 14.50
N THR A 2 3.72 -17.92 14.32
CA THR A 2 4.19 -16.60 13.87
C THR A 2 3.58 -16.28 12.51
N ALA A 3 3.25 -15.01 12.27
CA ALA A 3 2.74 -14.59 10.97
C ALA A 3 3.78 -14.92 9.86
N PRO A 4 3.34 -15.32 8.66
CA PRO A 4 4.25 -15.59 7.55
C PRO A 4 4.99 -14.32 7.13
N LYS A 5 6.24 -14.46 6.69
CA LYS A 5 7.00 -13.36 6.07
C LYS A 5 6.56 -13.24 4.63
N ILE A 6 6.28 -12.02 4.18
CA ILE A 6 5.80 -11.78 2.82
C ILE A 6 6.96 -11.24 1.99
N SER A 7 7.26 -11.91 0.88
CA SER A 7 8.20 -11.40 -0.10
C SER A 7 7.45 -10.57 -1.13
N TYR A 8 7.93 -9.35 -1.34
CA TYR A 8 7.33 -8.37 -2.24
C TYR A 8 8.03 -8.29 -3.59
N ALA A 9 9.22 -8.86 -3.67
CA ALA A 9 10.09 -8.85 -4.84
C ALA A 9 9.62 -9.86 -5.91
N GLN A 10 10.01 -9.62 -7.16
CA GLN A 10 9.55 -10.41 -8.31
C GLN A 10 10.05 -11.87 -8.27
N ASN A 11 11.33 -12.07 -7.94
CA ASN A 11 11.98 -13.38 -7.88
C ASN A 11 12.42 -13.77 -6.45
N GLY A 12 11.88 -13.09 -5.42
CA GLY A 12 12.28 -13.29 -4.02
C GLY A 12 13.70 -12.81 -3.73
N GLU A 13 14.13 -11.73 -4.39
CA GLU A 13 15.41 -11.04 -4.20
C GLU A 13 15.61 -10.63 -2.73
N ASP A 14 14.54 -10.17 -2.11
CA ASP A 14 14.49 -9.75 -0.72
C ASP A 14 14.81 -10.89 0.28
N ILE A 15 14.44 -12.13 -0.07
CA ILE A 15 14.77 -13.34 0.70
C ILE A 15 16.28 -13.61 0.65
N ARG A 16 16.95 -13.34 -0.47
CA ARG A 16 18.42 -13.50 -0.58
C ARG A 16 19.13 -12.56 0.39
N VAL A 17 18.70 -11.30 0.42
CA VAL A 17 19.24 -10.29 1.33
C VAL A 17 18.95 -10.68 2.77
N TRP A 18 17.69 -11.00 3.10
CA TRP A 18 17.35 -11.46 4.45
C TRP A 18 18.23 -12.65 4.88
N ARG A 19 18.42 -13.65 4.02
CA ARG A 19 19.23 -14.84 4.33
C ARG A 19 20.67 -14.49 4.65
N ALA A 20 21.27 -13.57 3.90
CA ALA A 20 22.66 -13.14 4.11
C ALA A 20 22.86 -12.45 5.47
N PHE A 21 21.83 -11.80 6.00
CA PHE A 21 21.93 -10.94 7.19
C PHE A 21 21.13 -11.43 8.41
N ARG A 22 20.39 -12.55 8.30
CA ARG A 22 19.45 -13.00 9.34
C ARG A 22 20.06 -13.28 10.71
N GLU A 23 21.36 -13.56 10.77
CA GLU A 23 22.09 -13.82 12.02
C GLU A 23 22.54 -12.53 12.72
N LEU A 24 22.47 -11.38 12.03
CA LEU A 24 22.81 -10.08 12.60
C LEU A 24 21.58 -9.44 13.29
N PRO A 25 21.80 -8.62 14.32
CA PRO A 25 20.74 -7.79 14.87
C PRO A 25 20.16 -6.87 13.78
N VAL A 26 18.84 -6.88 13.63
CA VAL A 26 18.18 -6.07 12.59
C VAL A 26 18.39 -4.56 12.82
N THR A 27 18.54 -4.15 14.08
CA THR A 27 18.85 -2.77 14.42
C THR A 27 20.21 -2.36 13.87
N GLY A 28 20.22 -1.43 12.93
CA GLY A 28 21.43 -0.91 12.28
C GLY A 28 21.66 -1.45 10.86
N LEU A 29 20.82 -2.36 10.37
CA LEU A 29 20.86 -2.80 8.98
C LEU A 29 20.21 -1.75 8.06
N THR A 30 20.89 -1.48 6.96
CA THR A 30 20.60 -0.33 6.08
C THR A 30 20.65 -0.74 4.63
N TYR A 31 19.67 -0.29 3.84
CA TYR A 31 19.68 -0.42 2.38
C TYR A 31 19.65 0.93 1.67
N VAL A 32 20.07 0.92 0.40
CA VAL A 32 19.83 1.99 -0.57
C VAL A 32 19.05 1.39 -1.74
N ASP A 33 17.92 1.98 -2.08
CA ASP A 33 17.05 1.54 -3.18
C ASP A 33 17.03 2.63 -4.25
N VAL A 34 17.68 2.39 -5.39
CA VAL A 34 17.79 3.35 -6.49
C VAL A 34 16.80 2.96 -7.57
N GLY A 35 15.77 3.79 -7.75
CA GLY A 35 14.57 3.45 -8.53
C GLY A 35 13.53 2.71 -7.67
N ALA A 36 13.25 3.25 -6.49
CA ALA A 36 12.45 2.57 -5.46
C ALA A 36 10.98 2.31 -5.87
N ASN A 37 10.45 3.07 -6.83
CA ASN A 37 9.13 2.90 -7.43
C ASN A 37 8.00 2.77 -6.37
N GLU A 38 7.16 1.74 -6.47
CA GLU A 38 6.05 1.55 -5.53
C GLU A 38 6.51 1.07 -4.15
N PRO A 39 5.84 1.49 -3.04
CA PRO A 39 6.28 1.16 -1.68
C PRO A 39 6.27 -0.33 -1.32
N TRP A 40 5.54 -1.15 -2.08
CA TRP A 40 5.28 -2.56 -1.77
C TRP A 40 5.27 -3.45 -3.00
N HIS A 41 4.74 -3.01 -4.14
CA HIS A 41 4.66 -3.88 -5.31
C HIS A 41 6.03 -3.98 -5.99
N LEU A 42 6.50 -5.21 -6.22
CA LEU A 42 7.80 -5.51 -6.85
C LEU A 42 9.02 -4.93 -6.09
N SER A 43 8.85 -4.48 -4.86
CA SER A 43 9.92 -3.86 -4.07
C SER A 43 10.80 -4.91 -3.40
N ILE A 44 12.10 -4.86 -3.68
CA ILE A 44 13.12 -5.71 -3.03
C ILE A 44 13.34 -5.31 -1.57
N THR A 45 13.07 -4.05 -1.20
CA THR A 45 13.36 -3.54 0.15
C THR A 45 12.14 -3.55 1.08
N ALA A 46 10.93 -3.81 0.57
CA ALA A 46 9.71 -3.74 1.36
C ALA A 46 9.62 -4.74 2.51
N SER A 47 9.98 -6.00 2.28
CA SER A 47 9.99 -6.97 3.39
C SER A 47 11.09 -6.66 4.40
N LEU A 48 12.24 -6.14 3.96
CA LEU A 48 13.34 -5.73 4.83
C LEU A 48 12.89 -4.59 5.77
N TYR A 49 12.15 -3.63 5.26
CA TYR A 49 11.55 -2.55 6.05
C TYR A 49 10.57 -3.07 7.12
N GLU A 50 9.68 -3.99 6.75
CA GLU A 50 8.77 -4.63 7.71
C GLU A 50 9.53 -5.40 8.80
N LEU A 51 10.69 -5.98 8.44
CA LEU A 51 11.56 -6.67 9.38
C LEU A 51 12.34 -5.72 10.29
N GLY A 52 12.37 -4.41 10.01
CA GLY A 52 12.97 -3.39 10.86
C GLY A 52 14.18 -2.67 10.27
N TRP A 53 14.57 -2.97 9.03
CA TRP A 53 15.63 -2.26 8.32
C TRP A 53 15.18 -0.84 7.98
N ARG A 54 16.15 0.08 7.85
CA ARG A 54 15.87 1.46 7.44
C ARG A 54 16.78 1.83 6.30
N GLY A 55 16.29 2.57 5.32
CA GLY A 55 17.11 2.88 4.17
C GLY A 55 16.84 4.21 3.53
N LEU A 56 17.58 4.42 2.45
CA LEU A 56 17.46 5.54 1.54
C LEU A 56 16.75 5.04 0.28
N LEU A 57 15.64 5.68 -0.07
CA LEU A 57 14.88 5.43 -1.27
C LEU A 57 15.09 6.61 -2.23
N ILE A 58 15.54 6.34 -3.44
CA ILE A 58 15.76 7.35 -4.48
C ILE A 58 14.76 7.08 -5.59
N GLU A 59 13.91 8.06 -5.87
CA GLU A 59 12.81 7.91 -6.82
C GLU A 59 12.67 9.16 -7.68
N ALA A 60 12.54 8.98 -9.00
CA ALA A 60 12.44 10.08 -9.95
C ALA A 60 10.99 10.59 -10.11
N ASP A 61 9.99 9.70 -10.02
CA ASP A 61 8.58 10.05 -10.14
C ASP A 61 8.06 10.70 -8.83
N PRO A 62 7.62 11.96 -8.87
CA PRO A 62 7.10 12.66 -7.69
C PRO A 62 5.91 11.96 -7.01
N GLU A 63 5.06 11.27 -7.78
CA GLU A 63 3.91 10.57 -7.21
C GLU A 63 4.34 9.34 -6.42
N HIS A 64 5.28 8.56 -6.96
CA HIS A 64 5.85 7.42 -6.25
C HIS A 64 6.66 7.87 -5.04
N ALA A 65 7.49 8.92 -5.17
CA ALA A 65 8.21 9.51 -4.05
C ALA A 65 7.27 9.91 -2.90
N GLU A 66 6.10 10.49 -3.23
CA GLU A 66 5.09 10.82 -2.22
C GLU A 66 4.46 9.56 -1.59
N GLN A 67 4.12 8.54 -2.39
CA GLN A 67 3.64 7.27 -1.84
C GLN A 67 4.66 6.61 -0.92
N LEU A 68 5.95 6.66 -1.26
CA LEU A 68 7.04 6.17 -0.43
C LEU A 68 7.09 6.91 0.91
N ARG A 69 6.99 8.24 0.93
CA ARG A 69 6.95 9.02 2.18
C ARG A 69 5.76 8.65 3.08
N ILE A 70 4.59 8.41 2.48
CA ILE A 70 3.37 8.04 3.22
C ILE A 70 3.48 6.64 3.81
N HIS A 71 3.94 5.67 3.01
CA HIS A 71 3.87 4.25 3.37
C HIS A 71 5.15 3.72 4.03
N ARG A 72 6.27 4.41 3.84
CA ARG A 72 7.60 4.06 4.37
C ARG A 72 8.17 5.21 5.21
N PRO A 73 7.44 5.72 6.23
CA PRO A 73 7.81 6.96 6.95
C PRO A 73 9.11 6.88 7.76
N GLN A 74 9.69 5.68 7.91
CA GLN A 74 10.97 5.50 8.60
C GLN A 74 12.16 5.42 7.62
N ASP A 75 11.89 5.37 6.31
CA ASP A 75 12.89 5.51 5.27
C ASP A 75 13.09 6.98 4.91
N THR A 76 14.29 7.32 4.44
CA THR A 76 14.57 8.63 3.87
C THR A 76 14.28 8.57 2.37
N VAL A 77 13.45 9.48 1.87
CA VAL A 77 13.09 9.54 0.44
C VAL A 77 13.76 10.75 -0.20
N VAL A 78 14.52 10.52 -1.27
CA VAL A 78 15.10 11.56 -2.12
C VAL A 78 14.41 11.52 -3.49
N GLU A 79 13.68 12.58 -3.79
CA GLU A 79 12.94 12.73 -5.05
C GLU A 79 13.87 13.32 -6.12
N CYS A 80 14.57 12.45 -6.84
CA CYS A 80 15.42 12.79 -7.97
C CYS A 80 15.76 11.53 -8.79
N ALA A 81 16.14 11.72 -10.05
CA ALA A 81 16.81 10.69 -10.81
C ALA A 81 18.28 10.57 -10.36
N ALA A 82 18.72 9.37 -9.99
CA ALA A 82 20.14 9.09 -9.86
C ALA A 82 20.78 9.07 -11.27
N ALA A 83 21.92 9.71 -11.45
CA ALA A 83 22.59 9.83 -12.73
C ALA A 83 24.11 9.97 -12.56
N GLN A 84 24.83 10.13 -13.68
CA GLN A 84 26.28 10.37 -13.68
C GLN A 84 26.67 11.70 -13.03
N SER A 85 25.85 12.74 -13.21
CA SER A 85 26.14 14.11 -12.76
C SER A 85 24.86 14.86 -12.43
N ASP A 86 24.99 15.92 -11.64
CA ASP A 86 23.87 16.81 -11.33
C ASP A 86 23.36 17.55 -12.57
N GLY A 87 22.03 17.73 -12.64
CA GLY A 87 21.37 18.42 -13.74
C GLY A 87 19.84 18.26 -13.69
N GLU A 88 19.21 18.34 -14.85
CA GLU A 88 17.80 17.99 -15.04
C GLU A 88 17.68 16.94 -16.14
N LEU A 89 16.78 15.98 -15.93
CA LEU A 89 16.44 14.96 -16.93
C LEU A 89 14.97 15.05 -17.30
N VAL A 90 14.70 14.66 -18.53
CA VAL A 90 13.34 14.51 -19.04
C VAL A 90 12.89 13.10 -18.68
N PHE A 91 11.86 13.00 -17.84
CA PHE A 91 11.27 11.73 -17.41
C PHE A 91 9.92 11.54 -18.10
N HIS A 92 9.74 10.37 -18.71
CA HIS A 92 8.50 10.01 -19.38
C HIS A 92 7.71 9.06 -18.49
N ARG A 93 6.58 9.55 -17.98
CA ARG A 93 5.69 8.85 -17.06
C ARG A 93 4.50 8.26 -17.79
N VAL A 94 4.11 7.04 -17.40
CA VAL A 94 2.80 6.46 -17.71
C VAL A 94 1.98 6.41 -16.42
N PRO A 95 1.09 7.40 -16.16
CA PRO A 95 0.37 7.46 -14.89
C PRO A 95 -0.45 6.19 -14.60
N GLY A 96 -0.36 5.69 -13.37
CA GLY A 96 -1.19 4.59 -12.87
C GLY A 96 -0.72 3.18 -13.24
N THR A 97 0.45 3.01 -13.87
CA THR A 97 0.99 1.68 -14.23
C THR A 97 2.30 1.32 -13.54
N GLY A 98 2.88 2.24 -12.76
CA GLY A 98 4.22 2.05 -12.18
C GLY A 98 5.37 2.14 -13.20
N LEU A 99 5.07 2.44 -14.48
CA LEU A 99 6.05 2.48 -15.57
C LEU A 99 6.48 3.92 -15.82
N GLY A 100 7.79 4.16 -15.75
CA GLY A 100 8.40 5.44 -16.07
C GLY A 100 9.80 5.20 -16.62
N SER A 101 10.16 5.93 -17.67
CA SER A 101 11.40 5.71 -18.40
C SER A 101 12.11 7.01 -18.70
N LEU A 102 13.44 6.96 -18.69
CA LEU A 102 14.28 8.03 -19.24
C LEU A 102 14.42 7.89 -20.77
N GLU A 103 14.00 6.78 -21.36
CA GLU A 103 14.03 6.57 -22.81
C GLU A 103 12.70 6.92 -23.48
N SER A 104 12.79 7.78 -24.50
CA SER A 104 11.62 8.19 -25.30
C SER A 104 10.93 7.04 -26.06
N VAL A 105 11.62 5.91 -26.25
CA VAL A 105 11.13 4.75 -27.02
C VAL A 105 10.04 4.01 -26.25
N GLU A 106 10.22 3.77 -24.95
CA GLU A 106 9.20 3.11 -24.12
C GLU A 106 7.94 3.97 -23.97
N ALA A 107 8.11 5.28 -23.84
CA ALA A 107 7.01 6.23 -23.85
C ALA A 107 6.25 6.19 -25.19
N GLN A 108 6.94 6.03 -26.32
CA GLN A 108 6.34 5.88 -27.63
C GLN A 108 5.61 4.54 -27.78
N GLU A 109 6.18 3.44 -27.26
CA GLU A 109 5.53 2.13 -27.26
C GLU A 109 4.29 2.09 -26.36
N ALA A 110 4.35 2.71 -25.18
CA ALA A 110 3.20 2.86 -24.28
C ALA A 110 2.11 3.72 -24.92
N ALA A 111 2.49 4.84 -25.55
CA ALA A 111 1.55 5.68 -26.31
C ALA A 111 0.92 4.91 -27.49
N ALA A 112 1.70 4.10 -28.21
CA ALA A 112 1.20 3.25 -29.29
C ALA A 112 0.22 2.17 -28.79
N ARG A 113 0.36 1.73 -27.54
CA ARG A 113 -0.59 0.83 -26.85
C ARG A 113 -1.79 1.57 -26.25
N GLY A 114 -1.88 2.89 -26.42
CA GLY A 114 -3.02 3.72 -26.02
C GLY A 114 -2.93 4.28 -24.60
N PHE A 115 -1.79 4.15 -23.92
CA PHE A 115 -1.59 4.74 -22.60
C PHE A 115 -1.31 6.25 -22.70
N GLN A 116 -1.79 7.03 -21.74
CA GLN A 116 -1.42 8.44 -21.64
C GLN A 116 0.02 8.53 -21.14
N THR A 117 0.88 9.24 -21.87
CA THR A 117 2.25 9.52 -21.46
C THR A 117 2.38 11.00 -21.09
N THR A 118 3.01 11.28 -19.96
CA THR A 118 3.30 12.64 -19.49
C THR A 118 4.80 12.82 -19.39
N THR A 119 5.32 13.90 -19.95
CA THR A 119 6.73 14.25 -19.80
C THR A 119 6.88 15.28 -18.68
N ILE A 120 7.76 15.00 -17.72
CA ILE A 120 8.11 15.92 -16.64
C ILE A 120 9.63 16.13 -16.61
N HIS A 121 10.06 17.28 -16.10
CA HIS A 121 11.46 17.52 -15.78
C HIS A 121 11.68 17.16 -14.32
N VAL A 122 12.69 16.33 -14.07
CA VAL A 122 13.06 15.90 -12.72
C VAL A 122 14.50 16.28 -12.43
N PRO A 123 14.84 16.64 -11.18
CA PRO A 123 16.23 16.86 -10.80
C PRO A 123 16.99 15.55 -10.99
N ALA A 124 18.17 15.64 -11.59
CA ALA A 124 19.11 14.54 -11.70
C ALA A 124 20.32 14.83 -10.82
N ARG A 125 20.82 13.81 -10.13
CA ARG A 125 21.89 13.97 -9.14
C ARG A 125 22.88 12.82 -9.21
N ALA A 126 24.16 13.13 -9.03
CA ALA A 126 25.18 12.10 -8.87
C ALA A 126 24.88 11.26 -7.62
N LEU A 127 24.79 9.93 -7.76
CA LEU A 127 24.44 9.04 -6.65
C LEU A 127 25.39 9.21 -5.46
N SER A 128 26.68 9.41 -5.75
CA SER A 128 27.69 9.72 -4.74
C SER A 128 27.38 10.98 -3.92
N GLY A 129 26.86 12.03 -4.56
CA GLY A 129 26.49 13.28 -3.88
C GLY A 129 25.26 13.11 -2.99
N ILE A 130 24.28 12.31 -3.43
CA ILE A 130 23.12 11.94 -2.60
C ILE A 130 23.58 11.20 -1.34
N LEU A 131 24.47 10.21 -1.50
CA LEU A 131 24.96 9.41 -0.37
C LEU A 131 25.83 10.22 0.60
N ASP A 132 26.60 11.20 0.11
CA ASP A 132 27.38 12.12 0.94
C ASP A 132 26.49 12.99 1.84
N GLU A 133 25.30 13.38 1.36
CA GLU A 133 24.35 14.19 2.13
C GLU A 133 23.63 13.39 3.21
N VAL A 134 23.22 12.15 2.88
CA VAL A 134 22.46 11.29 3.81
C VAL A 134 23.36 10.68 4.89
N GLN A 135 24.66 10.51 4.60
CA GLN A 135 25.67 10.03 5.56
C GLN A 135 25.31 8.70 6.23
N LEU A 136 25.03 7.68 5.41
CA LEU A 136 24.79 6.34 5.92
C LEU A 136 26.11 5.73 6.44
N PRO A 137 26.15 5.23 7.70
CA PRO A 137 27.40 4.69 8.27
C PRO A 137 27.86 3.40 7.57
N HIS A 138 26.90 2.56 7.20
CA HIS A 138 27.11 1.33 6.45
C HIS A 138 25.97 1.15 5.46
N ILE A 139 26.27 0.60 4.29
CA ILE A 139 25.28 0.19 3.30
C ILE A 139 25.36 -1.34 3.22
N HIS A 140 24.41 -2.04 3.82
CA HIS A 140 24.43 -3.51 3.83
C HIS A 140 23.93 -4.06 2.49
N PHE A 141 22.96 -3.37 1.91
CA PHE A 141 22.37 -3.75 0.63
C PHE A 141 22.14 -2.50 -0.25
N MET A 142 22.41 -2.62 -1.54
CA MET A 142 22.02 -1.62 -2.53
C MET A 142 21.34 -2.31 -3.71
N SER A 143 20.17 -1.80 -4.08
CA SER A 143 19.47 -2.15 -5.32
C SER A 143 19.59 -1.00 -6.31
N ILE A 144 19.86 -1.32 -7.58
CA ILE A 144 19.83 -0.38 -8.70
C ILE A 144 18.96 -0.99 -9.78
N ASP A 145 17.78 -0.42 -9.95
CA ASP A 145 16.79 -0.80 -10.95
C ASP A 145 16.16 0.50 -11.46
N VAL A 146 16.66 1.02 -12.58
CA VAL A 146 16.29 2.34 -13.11
C VAL A 146 15.88 2.26 -14.57
N GLU A 147 15.38 1.09 -14.98
CA GLU A 147 14.79 0.81 -16.29
C GLU A 147 15.73 1.23 -17.44
N GLY A 148 16.98 0.75 -17.41
CA GLY A 148 17.97 0.91 -18.49
C GLY A 148 19.02 2.01 -18.29
N ALA A 149 18.92 2.79 -17.21
CA ALA A 149 19.87 3.86 -16.89
C ALA A 149 21.00 3.42 -15.92
N GLU A 150 21.18 2.12 -15.67
CA GLU A 150 22.08 1.58 -14.62
C GLU A 150 23.52 2.03 -14.85
N ALA A 151 23.98 2.08 -16.12
CA ALA A 151 25.31 2.53 -16.45
C ALA A 151 25.55 4.02 -16.10
N SER A 152 24.54 4.87 -16.27
CA SER A 152 24.61 6.29 -15.88
C SER A 152 24.67 6.43 -14.36
N VAL A 153 23.82 5.70 -13.64
CA VAL A 153 23.81 5.67 -12.17
C VAL A 153 25.15 5.22 -11.62
N LEU A 154 25.69 4.10 -12.13
CA LEU A 154 26.99 3.57 -11.70
C LEU A 154 28.13 4.52 -12.02
N ALA A 155 28.11 5.21 -13.16
CA ALA A 155 29.10 6.24 -13.48
C ALA A 155 29.08 7.43 -12.50
N GLY A 156 27.95 7.67 -11.82
CA GLY A 156 27.80 8.66 -10.75
C GLY A 156 28.12 8.13 -9.34
N LEU A 157 28.51 6.86 -9.21
CA LEU A 157 28.77 6.18 -7.94
C LEU A 157 30.24 5.79 -7.78
N ASP A 158 30.89 6.36 -6.76
CA ASP A 158 32.21 5.92 -6.29
C ASP A 158 32.04 4.75 -5.31
N LEU A 159 32.06 3.53 -5.85
CA LEU A 159 31.93 2.28 -5.11
C LEU A 159 33.09 1.97 -4.16
N ARG A 160 34.21 2.71 -4.21
CA ARG A 160 35.31 2.55 -3.25
C ARG A 160 35.10 3.42 -2.02
N ARG A 161 34.33 4.51 -2.18
CA ARG A 161 33.95 5.42 -1.10
C ARG A 161 32.62 5.01 -0.47
N HIS A 162 31.60 4.82 -1.29
CA HIS A 162 30.28 4.37 -0.88
C HIS A 162 30.20 2.87 -1.11
N ARG A 163 30.22 2.11 -0.01
CA ARG A 163 30.59 0.69 -0.05
C ARG A 163 29.46 -0.26 0.37
N PRO A 164 28.48 -0.53 -0.51
CA PRO A 164 27.50 -1.60 -0.29
C PRO A 164 28.17 -2.95 -0.05
N TRP A 165 27.73 -3.71 0.95
CA TRP A 165 28.25 -5.08 1.14
C TRP A 165 27.70 -6.02 0.07
N VAL A 166 26.41 -5.90 -0.23
CA VAL A 166 25.71 -6.61 -1.31
C VAL A 166 25.14 -5.59 -2.28
N LEU A 167 25.37 -5.82 -3.58
CA LEU A 167 24.85 -5.00 -4.67
C LEU A 167 24.01 -5.86 -5.61
N CYS A 168 22.79 -5.40 -5.89
CA CYS A 168 21.86 -5.98 -6.86
C CYS A 168 21.63 -4.94 -7.96
N VAL A 169 21.92 -5.28 -9.21
CA VAL A 169 21.77 -4.37 -10.35
C VAL A 169 20.94 -5.06 -11.43
N GLU A 170 19.89 -4.40 -11.92
CA GLU A 170 19.16 -4.89 -13.09
C GLU A 170 20.13 -5.03 -14.27
N SER A 171 20.09 -6.18 -14.94
CA SER A 171 21.12 -6.59 -15.90
C SER A 171 20.53 -7.07 -17.21
N VAL A 172 19.30 -6.67 -17.52
CA VAL A 172 18.62 -6.93 -18.78
C VAL A 172 18.18 -5.61 -19.42
N LEU A 173 18.00 -5.61 -20.74
CA LEU A 173 17.33 -4.48 -21.40
C LEU A 173 15.83 -4.53 -21.07
N PRO A 174 15.18 -3.37 -20.86
CA PRO A 174 13.78 -3.31 -20.47
C PRO A 174 12.87 -4.15 -21.36
N GLY A 175 12.00 -4.94 -20.73
CA GLY A 175 11.05 -5.82 -21.42
C GLY A 175 11.67 -7.00 -22.19
N THR A 176 12.96 -7.30 -22.02
CA THR A 176 13.65 -8.41 -22.69
C THR A 176 14.43 -9.30 -21.71
N SER A 177 15.00 -10.39 -22.21
CA SER A 177 16.00 -11.21 -21.49
C SER A 177 17.44 -10.96 -21.97
N THR A 178 17.64 -9.89 -22.75
CA THR A 178 18.95 -9.55 -23.31
C THR A 178 19.80 -8.88 -22.27
N ARG A 179 20.98 -9.43 -21.98
CA ARG A 179 21.88 -8.93 -20.93
C ARG A 179 22.44 -7.53 -21.25
N SER A 180 22.33 -6.59 -20.31
CA SER A 180 22.82 -5.20 -20.41
C SER A 180 24.11 -4.92 -19.59
N HIS A 181 24.52 -5.85 -18.72
CA HIS A 181 25.65 -5.71 -17.78
C HIS A 181 26.99 -5.26 -18.39
N SER A 182 27.28 -5.55 -19.66
CA SER A 182 28.59 -5.24 -20.27
C SER A 182 28.94 -3.75 -20.27
N ALA A 183 27.93 -2.88 -20.19
CA ALA A 183 28.12 -1.44 -20.15
C ALA A 183 28.66 -0.91 -18.81
N TRP A 184 28.51 -1.66 -17.71
CA TRP A 184 28.79 -1.15 -16.36
C TRP A 184 29.49 -2.14 -15.43
N GLU A 185 29.41 -3.45 -15.67
CA GLU A 185 30.02 -4.48 -14.83
C GLU A 185 31.54 -4.33 -14.63
N PRO A 186 32.35 -3.94 -15.64
CA PRO A 186 33.77 -3.73 -15.45
C PRO A 186 34.09 -2.76 -14.31
N GLN A 187 33.33 -1.66 -14.17
CA GLN A 187 33.51 -0.70 -13.09
C GLN A 187 33.22 -1.31 -11.71
N VAL A 188 32.18 -2.15 -11.62
CA VAL A 188 31.82 -2.85 -10.37
C VAL A 188 32.92 -3.83 -9.97
N LEU A 189 33.41 -4.64 -10.91
CA LEU A 189 34.49 -5.60 -10.65
C LEU A 189 35.81 -4.91 -10.29
N GLU A 190 36.19 -3.84 -11.00
CA GLU A 190 37.38 -3.02 -10.71
C GLU A 190 37.29 -2.31 -9.35
N ALA A 191 36.08 -2.04 -8.86
CA ALA A 191 35.86 -1.55 -7.51
C ALA A 191 36.02 -2.63 -6.43
N GLY A 192 36.35 -3.88 -6.78
CA GLY A 192 36.58 -4.95 -5.83
C GLY A 192 35.29 -5.62 -5.36
N TYR A 193 34.36 -5.86 -6.28
CA TYR A 193 33.20 -6.73 -6.06
C TYR A 193 33.40 -8.07 -6.79
N ALA A 194 32.91 -9.15 -6.20
CA ALA A 194 32.80 -10.45 -6.85
C ALA A 194 31.38 -10.64 -7.41
N PHE A 195 31.27 -11.07 -8.66
CA PHE A 195 30.01 -11.56 -9.21
C PHE A 195 29.61 -12.86 -8.49
N VAL A 196 28.36 -12.93 -8.04
CA VAL A 196 27.84 -14.04 -7.24
C VAL A 196 26.79 -14.84 -7.98
N SER A 197 25.83 -14.17 -8.62
CA SER A 197 24.71 -14.85 -9.29
C SER A 197 23.99 -13.94 -10.28
N PHE A 198 23.24 -14.56 -11.19
CA PHE A 198 22.24 -13.91 -12.02
C PHE A 198 20.93 -14.68 -11.88
N ASP A 199 19.84 -13.99 -11.57
CA ASP A 199 18.54 -14.61 -11.32
C ASP A 199 17.57 -14.56 -12.51
N GLY A 200 18.06 -14.10 -13.67
CA GLY A 200 17.26 -13.93 -14.89
C GLY A 200 16.95 -12.46 -15.20
N VAL A 201 17.03 -11.57 -14.19
CA VAL A 201 16.82 -10.13 -14.34
C VAL A 201 17.99 -9.36 -13.71
N ASN A 202 18.35 -9.69 -12.48
CA ASN A 202 19.32 -8.99 -11.66
C ASN A 202 20.66 -9.74 -11.55
N SER A 203 21.76 -9.01 -11.69
CA SER A 203 23.10 -9.51 -11.32
C SER A 203 23.43 -9.11 -9.90
N TRP A 204 23.96 -10.08 -9.15
CA TRP A 204 24.30 -9.95 -7.75
C TRP A 204 25.80 -9.93 -7.55
N TYR A 205 26.26 -8.99 -6.75
CA TYR A 205 27.65 -8.81 -6.41
C TYR A 205 27.84 -8.65 -4.90
N VAL A 206 28.98 -9.10 -4.40
CA VAL A 206 29.38 -8.96 -3.00
C VAL A 206 30.75 -8.31 -2.93
N ALA A 207 30.91 -7.33 -2.05
CA ALA A 207 32.19 -6.68 -1.81
C ALA A 207 33.20 -7.73 -1.32
N LEU A 208 34.43 -7.73 -1.85
CA LEU A 208 35.41 -8.80 -1.57
C LEU A 208 35.71 -8.98 -0.07
N GLU A 209 35.68 -7.89 0.70
CA GLU A 209 35.84 -7.88 2.15
C GLU A 209 34.68 -8.54 2.93
N HIS A 210 33.53 -8.76 2.28
CA HIS A 210 32.34 -9.41 2.81
C HIS A 210 32.01 -10.73 2.10
N GLY A 211 33.06 -11.41 1.60
CA GLY A 211 32.94 -12.64 0.82
C GLY A 211 32.16 -13.76 1.52
N GLU A 212 32.08 -13.75 2.86
CA GLU A 212 31.26 -14.66 3.66
C GLU A 212 29.76 -14.62 3.31
N LEU A 213 29.28 -13.52 2.73
CA LEU A 213 27.86 -13.37 2.34
C LEU A 213 27.55 -14.02 0.98
N SER A 214 28.57 -14.34 0.19
CA SER A 214 28.40 -14.76 -1.22
C SER A 214 27.53 -16.00 -1.36
N GLU A 215 27.71 -17.00 -0.50
CA GLU A 215 26.92 -18.24 -0.56
C GLU A 215 25.44 -17.98 -0.28
N ALA A 216 25.14 -17.19 0.75
CA ALA A 216 23.76 -16.87 1.12
C ALA A 216 23.04 -16.04 0.03
N VAL A 217 23.77 -15.09 -0.58
CA VAL A 217 23.28 -14.23 -1.67
C VAL A 217 23.08 -15.04 -2.98
N ALA A 218 23.96 -16.02 -3.26
CA ALA A 218 23.90 -16.80 -4.49
C ALA A 218 22.63 -17.65 -4.62
N ILE A 219 22.06 -18.08 -3.51
CA ILE A 219 20.94 -19.02 -3.47
C ILE A 219 19.62 -18.30 -3.83
N PRO A 220 18.93 -18.66 -4.92
CA PRO A 220 17.60 -18.12 -5.21
C PRO A 220 16.57 -18.54 -4.15
N PHE A 221 15.42 -17.85 -4.15
CA PHE A 221 14.25 -18.32 -3.42
C PHE A 221 13.95 -19.78 -3.78
N ASN A 222 13.75 -20.61 -2.76
CA ASN A 222 13.52 -22.03 -2.92
C ASN A 222 12.49 -22.56 -1.90
N ALA A 223 12.13 -23.84 -2.05
CA ALA A 223 11.09 -24.47 -1.23
C ALA A 223 11.41 -24.50 0.27
N ILE A 224 12.69 -24.46 0.67
CA ILE A 224 13.09 -24.45 2.07
C ILE A 224 12.73 -23.11 2.72
N ASP A 225 12.96 -22.00 2.02
CA ASP A 225 12.60 -20.66 2.52
C ASP A 225 11.09 -20.56 2.77
N ALA A 226 10.28 -21.18 1.90
CA ALA A 226 8.83 -21.20 2.05
C ALA A 226 8.35 -22.09 3.21
N GLY A 227 9.05 -23.20 3.47
CA GLY A 227 8.69 -24.15 4.51
C GLY A 227 9.23 -23.78 5.88
N ALA A 228 10.56 -23.76 6.02
CA ALA A 228 11.25 -23.60 7.30
C ALA A 228 11.22 -22.15 7.82
N ASP A 229 11.40 -21.19 6.92
CA ASP A 229 11.51 -19.76 7.28
C ASP A 229 10.19 -19.00 7.15
N GLY A 230 9.17 -19.66 6.59
CA GLY A 230 7.79 -19.17 6.49
C GLY A 230 7.61 -18.04 5.47
N TRP A 231 8.46 -17.95 4.45
CA TRP A 231 8.35 -16.97 3.38
C TRP A 231 7.25 -17.32 2.40
N VAL A 232 6.48 -16.32 2.01
CA VAL A 232 5.41 -16.47 1.01
C VAL A 232 5.49 -15.29 0.04
N PRO A 233 5.59 -15.53 -1.28
CA PRO A 233 5.47 -14.46 -2.27
C PRO A 233 4.15 -13.70 -2.11
N VAL A 234 4.13 -12.39 -2.33
CA VAL A 234 2.96 -11.53 -2.08
C VAL A 234 1.71 -12.02 -2.81
N ASP A 235 1.82 -12.49 -4.04
CA ASP A 235 0.69 -13.07 -4.78
C ASP A 235 0.10 -14.29 -4.08
N ASN A 236 0.97 -15.14 -3.53
CA ASN A 236 0.56 -16.28 -2.73
C ASN A 236 -0.01 -15.85 -1.39
N ALA A 237 0.54 -14.82 -0.74
CA ALA A 237 0.01 -14.25 0.49
C ALA A 237 -1.39 -13.65 0.28
N MET A 238 -1.60 -12.92 -0.82
CA MET A 238 -2.92 -12.40 -1.22
C MET A 238 -3.90 -13.53 -1.52
N ARG A 239 -3.47 -14.61 -2.19
CA ARG A 239 -4.29 -15.80 -2.42
C ARG A 239 -4.66 -16.49 -1.10
N ILE A 240 -3.71 -16.67 -0.19
CA ILE A 240 -3.94 -17.22 1.16
C ILE A 240 -4.89 -16.31 1.96
N GLN A 241 -4.71 -15.00 1.92
CA GLN A 241 -5.58 -14.05 2.61
C GLN A 241 -7.01 -14.06 2.04
N ARG A 242 -7.16 -14.16 0.71
CA ARG A 242 -8.46 -14.33 0.05
C ARG A 242 -9.13 -15.66 0.45
N ALA A 243 -8.37 -16.76 0.48
CA ALA A 243 -8.86 -18.06 0.94
C ALA A 243 -9.28 -18.02 2.42
N ASN A 244 -8.44 -17.46 3.30
CA ASN A 244 -8.74 -17.29 4.72
C ASN A 244 -9.97 -16.40 4.96
N ARG A 245 -10.13 -15.30 4.22
CA ARG A 245 -11.34 -14.47 4.29
C ARG A 245 -12.59 -15.23 3.86
N ALA A 246 -12.48 -16.08 2.82
CA ALA A 246 -13.58 -16.93 2.38
C ALA A 246 -13.94 -17.99 3.44
N ASP A 247 -12.94 -18.55 4.13
CA ASP A 247 -13.15 -19.56 5.18
C ASP A 247 -13.71 -18.95 6.47
N ILE A 248 -13.20 -17.78 6.88
CA ILE A 248 -13.77 -16.99 8.00
C ILE A 248 -15.23 -16.62 7.67
N ARG A 249 -15.52 -16.17 6.44
CA ARG A 249 -16.90 -15.86 6.02
C ARG A 249 -17.81 -17.09 6.07
N ARG A 250 -17.32 -18.25 5.64
CA ARG A 250 -18.07 -19.53 5.70
C ARG A 250 -18.32 -19.97 7.14
N ALA A 251 -17.34 -19.82 8.03
CA ALA A 251 -17.49 -20.12 9.45
C ALA A 251 -18.53 -19.20 10.11
N TRP A 252 -18.47 -17.90 9.82
CA TRP A 252 -19.41 -16.91 10.37
C TRP A 252 -20.84 -17.12 9.86
N GLN A 253 -21.02 -17.45 8.58
CA GLN A 253 -22.33 -17.81 8.02
C GLN A 253 -22.92 -19.07 8.67
N ARG A 254 -22.10 -20.08 8.96
CA ARG A 254 -22.53 -21.29 9.67
C ARG A 254 -23.00 -20.95 11.09
N GLU A 255 -22.26 -20.10 11.80
CA GLU A 255 -22.60 -19.69 13.16
C GLU A 255 -23.91 -18.90 13.22
N LEU A 256 -24.13 -17.97 12.27
CA LEU A 256 -25.41 -17.26 12.09
C LEU A 256 -26.57 -18.23 11.85
N LEU A 257 -26.41 -19.17 10.92
CA LEU A 257 -27.44 -20.18 10.63
C LEU A 257 -27.76 -21.03 11.86
N LEU A 258 -26.74 -21.44 12.62
CA LEU A 258 -26.95 -22.18 13.87
C LEU A 258 -27.65 -21.32 14.91
N HIS A 259 -27.26 -20.05 15.06
CA HIS A 259 -27.93 -19.11 15.97
C HIS A 259 -29.41 -18.92 15.59
N ASP A 260 -29.73 -18.81 14.30
CA ASP A 260 -31.12 -18.71 13.83
C ASP A 260 -31.89 -20.00 14.12
N ILE A 261 -31.29 -21.18 13.86
CA ILE A 261 -31.89 -22.49 14.18
C ILE A 261 -32.12 -22.64 15.69
N TYR A 262 -31.18 -22.21 16.53
CA TYR A 262 -31.28 -22.35 17.99
C TYR A 262 -32.20 -21.32 18.64
N ASN A 263 -32.45 -20.17 18.00
CA ASN A 263 -33.29 -19.10 18.53
C ASN A 263 -34.65 -18.96 17.82
N GLU A 264 -35.08 -19.96 17.03
CA GLU A 264 -36.47 -20.06 16.61
C GLU A 264 -37.37 -20.25 17.85
N VAL A 265 -37.97 -19.16 18.31
CA VAL A 265 -39.08 -19.19 19.25
C VAL A 265 -40.21 -20.00 18.60
N PRO A 266 -40.69 -21.11 19.21
CA PRO A 266 -41.69 -21.97 18.60
C PRO A 266 -42.94 -21.18 18.21
N VAL A 267 -43.50 -21.47 17.04
CA VAL A 267 -44.70 -20.78 16.48
C VAL A 267 -45.84 -20.65 17.50
N ALA A 268 -46.00 -21.63 18.39
CA ALA A 268 -46.99 -21.63 19.47
C ALA A 268 -46.86 -20.44 20.44
N GLU A 269 -45.64 -19.93 20.65
CA GLU A 269 -45.38 -18.81 21.57
C GLU A 269 -45.76 -17.47 20.93
N TYR A 270 -45.56 -17.32 19.62
CA TYR A 270 -46.07 -16.17 18.85
C TYR A 270 -47.60 -16.13 18.82
N GLU A 271 -48.25 -17.27 18.62
CA GLU A 271 -49.71 -17.36 18.62
C GLU A 271 -50.30 -16.97 19.99
N LYS A 272 -49.65 -17.37 21.08
CA LYS A 272 -50.02 -16.99 22.44
C LYS A 272 -49.90 -15.48 22.67
N GLN A 273 -48.77 -14.87 22.30
CA GLN A 273 -48.54 -13.43 22.47
C GLN A 273 -49.50 -12.58 21.62
N ILE A 274 -49.82 -13.01 20.39
CA ILE A 274 -50.81 -12.34 19.54
C ILE A 274 -52.20 -12.41 20.17
N GLY A 275 -52.56 -13.55 20.78
CA GLY A 275 -53.81 -13.70 21.52
C GLY A 275 -53.92 -12.75 22.71
N GLU A 276 -52.87 -12.66 23.54
CA GLU A 276 -52.80 -11.78 24.71
C GLU A 276 -52.89 -10.29 24.31
N LEU A 277 -52.17 -9.89 23.26
CA LEU A 277 -52.21 -8.52 22.74
C LEU A 277 -53.57 -8.15 22.16
N ARG A 278 -54.24 -9.06 21.44
CA ARG A 278 -55.61 -8.84 20.94
C ARG A 278 -56.60 -8.68 22.10
N GLY A 279 -56.46 -9.48 23.16
CA GLY A 279 -57.27 -9.36 24.38
C GLY A 279 -57.10 -8.00 25.05
N ALA A 280 -55.85 -7.57 25.27
CA ALA A 280 -55.52 -6.28 25.85
C ALA A 280 -56.02 -5.10 24.99
N LEU A 281 -55.87 -5.18 23.66
CA LEU A 281 -56.33 -4.14 22.74
C LEU A 281 -57.85 -3.96 22.80
N THR A 282 -58.60 -5.06 22.81
CA THR A 282 -60.08 -5.03 22.92
C THR A 282 -60.53 -4.37 24.23
N GLN A 283 -59.81 -4.60 25.32
CA GLN A 283 -60.08 -4.01 26.64
C GLN A 283 -59.78 -2.50 26.67
N VAL A 284 -58.74 -2.07 25.98
CA VAL A 284 -58.36 -0.65 25.88
C VAL A 284 -59.30 0.12 24.95
N GLU A 285 -59.66 -0.42 23.78
CA GLU A 285 -60.57 0.21 22.81
C GLU A 285 -62.00 0.34 23.35
N GLY A 286 -62.45 -0.62 24.17
CA GLY A 286 -63.73 -0.55 24.89
C GLY A 286 -63.76 0.47 26.04
N SER A 287 -62.62 1.04 26.43
CA SER A 287 -62.55 1.97 27.56
C SER A 287 -63.08 3.37 27.20
N ARG A 288 -63.78 3.98 28.16
CA ARG A 288 -64.24 5.38 28.04
C ARG A 288 -63.07 6.34 27.86
N ALA A 289 -61.92 6.05 28.49
CA ALA A 289 -60.70 6.84 28.37
C ALA A 289 -60.16 6.87 26.94
N TRP A 290 -60.13 5.73 26.24
CA TRP A 290 -59.69 5.67 24.85
C TRP A 290 -60.65 6.40 23.90
N THR A 291 -61.95 6.29 24.13
CA THR A 291 -62.97 7.01 23.34
C THR A 291 -62.82 8.54 23.48
N ILE A 292 -62.54 9.02 24.69
CA ILE A 292 -62.30 10.44 24.99
C ILE A 292 -60.97 10.89 24.36
N ALA A 293 -59.90 10.13 24.55
CA ALA A 293 -58.58 10.42 23.97
C ALA A 293 -58.63 10.46 22.44
N ARG A 294 -59.39 9.57 21.79
CA ARG A 294 -59.59 9.55 20.34
C ARG A 294 -60.35 10.77 19.84
N LYS A 295 -61.42 11.18 20.54
CA LYS A 295 -62.18 12.41 20.21
C LYS A 295 -61.31 13.66 20.42
N ALA A 296 -60.57 13.75 21.52
CA ALA A 296 -59.64 14.83 21.81
C ALA A 296 -58.52 14.92 20.76
N GLY A 297 -57.92 13.79 20.38
CA GLY A 297 -56.88 13.73 19.35
C GLY A 297 -57.38 14.08 17.95
N LYS A 298 -58.65 13.80 17.63
CA LYS A 298 -59.28 14.24 16.37
C LYS A 298 -59.53 15.75 16.38
N ALA A 299 -60.04 16.30 17.49
CA ALA A 299 -60.25 17.74 17.65
C ALA A 299 -58.92 18.53 17.60
N ALA A 300 -57.87 18.02 18.25
CA ALA A 300 -56.54 18.62 18.24
C ALA A 300 -55.93 18.67 16.83
N ARG A 301 -56.10 17.60 16.04
CA ARG A 301 -55.65 17.59 14.63
C ARG A 301 -56.40 18.59 13.75
N ILE A 302 -57.72 18.68 13.91
CA ILE A 302 -58.53 19.68 13.18
C ILE A 302 -58.12 21.10 13.56
N GLY A 303 -57.87 21.36 14.85
CA GLY A 303 -57.37 22.64 15.35
C GLY A 303 -55.98 22.99 14.78
N GLN A 304 -55.04 22.05 14.82
CA GLN A 304 -53.70 22.23 14.22
C GLN A 304 -53.76 22.51 12.71
N PHE A 305 -54.66 21.84 11.99
CA PHE A 305 -54.83 22.05 10.55
C PHE A 305 -55.37 23.46 10.25
N LYS A 306 -56.40 23.92 10.96
CA LYS A 306 -56.94 25.29 10.80
C LYS A 306 -55.92 26.37 11.18
N LEU A 307 -55.15 26.15 12.24
CA LEU A 307 -54.08 27.06 12.67
C LEU A 307 -52.98 27.16 11.60
N ARG A 308 -52.59 26.03 10.99
CA ARG A 308 -51.62 25.99 9.89
C ARG A 308 -52.13 26.72 8.64
N GLN A 309 -53.41 26.60 8.33
CA GLN A 309 -54.02 27.26 7.17
C GLN A 309 -54.08 28.79 7.37
N GLY A 310 -54.42 29.26 8.57
CA GLY A 310 -54.40 30.70 8.90
C GLY A 310 -52.99 31.31 8.86
N LEU A 311 -51.98 30.57 9.33
CA LEU A 311 -50.57 30.99 9.28
C LEU A 311 -50.03 31.10 7.84
N ALA A 312 -50.63 30.41 6.86
CA ALA A 312 -50.23 30.46 5.46
C ALA A 312 -50.66 31.76 4.75
N HIS A 313 -51.65 32.48 5.29
CA HIS A 313 -52.19 33.73 4.73
C HIS A 313 -51.61 35.01 5.35
N LEU A 314 -50.60 34.91 6.22
CA LEU A 314 -49.91 36.07 6.80
C LEU A 314 -48.88 36.69 5.82
N PRO A 315 -48.71 38.01 5.82
CA PRO A 315 -47.71 38.67 4.98
C PRO A 315 -46.29 38.20 5.30
N GLY A 316 -45.47 38.06 4.24
CA GLY A 316 -44.14 37.45 4.24
C GLY A 316 -43.23 37.74 5.45
N PRO A 317 -43.03 38.99 5.89
CA PRO A 317 -42.10 39.30 6.98
C PRO A 317 -42.53 38.70 8.34
N VAL A 318 -43.83 38.60 8.60
CA VAL A 318 -44.36 38.03 9.85
C VAL A 318 -44.19 36.50 9.87
N ARG A 319 -44.39 35.85 8.71
CA ARG A 319 -44.22 34.41 8.55
C ARG A 319 -42.77 33.98 8.79
N THR A 320 -41.81 34.75 8.28
CA THR A 320 -40.37 34.45 8.43
C THR A 320 -39.89 34.61 9.87
N SER A 321 -40.39 35.61 10.61
CA SER A 321 -40.06 35.81 12.04
C SER A 321 -40.56 34.66 12.92
N LEU A 322 -41.79 34.19 12.70
CA LEU A 322 -42.38 33.08 13.46
C LEU A 322 -41.68 31.74 13.22
N VAL A 323 -41.25 31.45 11.98
CA VAL A 323 -40.48 30.25 11.65
C VAL A 323 -39.10 30.29 12.31
N ARG A 324 -38.42 31.44 12.28
CA ARG A 324 -37.09 31.62 12.89
C ARG A 324 -37.12 31.44 14.40
N HIS A 325 -38.13 31.99 15.08
CA HIS A 325 -38.29 31.85 16.53
C HIS A 325 -38.57 30.40 16.98
N ARG A 326 -39.20 29.59 16.11
CA ARG A 326 -39.53 28.19 16.41
C ARG A 326 -38.33 27.25 16.25
N HIS A 327 -37.44 27.53 15.30
CA HIS A 327 -36.20 26.77 15.11
C HIS A 327 -35.14 27.10 16.17
N LEU A 328 -35.07 28.35 16.66
CA LEU A 328 -34.11 28.74 17.69
C LEU A 328 -34.40 28.14 19.08
N LYS A 329 -35.62 27.64 19.34
CA LYS A 329 -35.94 26.94 20.59
C LYS A 329 -35.34 25.54 20.72
N HIS A 330 -34.80 24.97 19.66
CA HIS A 330 -34.17 23.63 19.67
C HIS A 330 -32.64 23.68 19.56
N VAL A 331 -32.04 24.88 19.54
CA VAL A 331 -30.59 25.09 19.38
C VAL A 331 -29.93 25.63 20.65
N ILE A 332 -30.71 25.86 21.72
CA ILE A 332 -30.18 26.19 23.04
C ILE A 332 -30.79 25.22 24.04
N ILE A 333 -30.11 24.09 24.23
CA ILE A 333 -29.87 23.31 25.47
C ILE A 333 -28.74 22.34 25.14
#